data_AF-A0A7S4IJD2-F1
#
_entry.id   AF-A0A7S4IJD2-F1
#
_cell.length_a   1.000
_cell.length_b   1.000
_cell.length_c   1.000
_cell.angle_alpha   90.00
_cell.angle_beta   90.00
_cell.angle_gamma   90.00
#
_symmetry.space_group_name_H-M   'P 1'
#
loop_
_entity.id
_entity.type
_entity.pdbx_description
1 polymer ?
#
loop_
_entity_poly.entity_id
_entity_poly.type
_entity_poly.pdbx_seq_one_letter_code
_entity_poly.pdbx_strand_id
1 'polypeptide(L)'
;IGAAEAMSVGSLLSATDPVAALAVYSTLGVDRTLYTLVYGESNLNDAIGIVFYRTFRGLYDQSEQTEIDQDISNPAWEAVLQFVEVTVAAPLIGIITGLFAALVF
;
A
#
# COMPACT_ATOMS: atom_id res chain seq x y z
N ILE A 1 21.57 7.54 -6.19
CA ILE A 1 20.24 6.99 -5.88
C ILE A 1 19.88 6.09 -7.04
N GLY A 2 19.86 4.77 -6.81
CA GLY A 2 19.40 3.81 -7.81
C GLY A 2 17.89 3.99 -8.07
N ALA A 3 17.40 3.53 -9.23
CA ALA A 3 15.98 3.65 -9.56
C ALA A 3 15.07 2.99 -8.51
N ALA A 4 15.47 1.84 -7.97
CA ALA A 4 14.74 1.13 -6.92
C ALA A 4 14.70 1.90 -5.58
N GLU A 5 15.79 2.57 -5.19
CA GLU A 5 15.83 3.43 -4.00
C GLU A 5 14.90 4.64 -4.16
N ALA A 6 14.93 5.28 -5.34
CA ALA A 6 14.06 6.41 -5.65
C ALA A 6 12.58 6.00 -5.63
N MET A 7 12.24 4.83 -6.19
CA MET A 7 10.88 4.28 -6.17
C MET A 7 10.42 3.92 -4.76
N SER A 8 11.31 3.36 -3.92
CA SER A 8 11.02 3.02 -2.53
C SER A 8 10.78 4.28 -1.66
N VAL A 9 11.58 5.32 -1.85
CA VAL A 9 11.35 6.61 -1.19
C VAL A 9 10.06 7.25 -1.70
N GLY A 10 9.81 7.20 -3.01
CA GLY A 10 8.57 7.69 -3.61
C GLY A 10 7.32 7.00 -3.06
N SER A 11 7.35 5.68 -2.85
CA SER A 11 6.22 4.93 -2.30
C SER A 11 5.92 5.31 -0.85
N LEU A 12 6.95 5.58 -0.04
CA LEU A 12 6.77 6.05 1.34
C LEU A 12 6.24 7.49 1.39
N LEU A 13 6.74 8.36 0.52
CA LEU A 13 6.28 9.75 0.42
C LEU A 13 4.87 9.87 -0.17
N SER A 14 4.41 8.85 -0.90
CA SER A 14 3.06 8.83 -1.47
C SER A 14 2.00 8.84 -0.38
N ALA A 15 2.23 8.18 0.76
CA ALA A 15 1.26 8.10 1.85
C ALA A 15 0.85 9.50 2.34
N THR A 16 -0.46 9.77 2.35
CA THR A 16 -1.03 11.06 2.73
C THR A 16 -1.73 10.96 4.08
N ASP A 17 -1.37 11.82 5.03
CA ASP A 17 -2.08 11.94 6.31
C ASP A 17 -3.16 13.04 6.22
N PRO A 18 -4.45 12.70 6.40
CA PRO A 18 -5.54 13.65 6.27
C PRO A 18 -5.82 14.41 7.58
N VAL A 19 -5.21 14.07 8.71
CA VAL A 19 -5.61 14.56 10.05
C VAL A 19 -5.66 16.09 10.13
N ALA A 20 -4.64 16.77 9.63
CA ALA A 20 -4.60 18.24 9.64
C ALA A 20 -5.67 18.86 8.72
N ALA A 21 -5.90 18.28 7.54
CA ALA A 21 -6.92 18.75 6.59
C ALA A 21 -8.35 18.51 7.12
N LEU A 22 -8.59 17.34 7.71
CA LEU A 22 -9.87 16.96 8.29
C LEU A 22 -10.22 17.84 9.51
N ALA A 23 -9.23 18.25 10.30
CA ALA A 23 -9.44 19.19 11.39
C ALA A 23 -9.99 20.53 10.88
N VAL A 24 -9.45 21.06 9.78
CA VAL A 24 -9.93 22.30 9.16
C VAL A 24 -11.31 22.10 8.49
N TYR A 25 -11.56 20.96 7.86
CA TYR A 25 -12.86 20.67 7.26
C TYR A 25 -14.00 20.63 8.29
N SER A 26 -13.70 20.13 9.49
CA SER A 26 -14.66 20.11 10.59
C SER A 26 -15.04 21.50 11.09
N THR A 27 -14.13 22.49 11.02
CA THR A 27 -14.40 23.87 11.45
C THR A 27 -15.12 24.68 10.37
N LEU A 28 -14.94 24.32 9.09
CA LEU A 28 -15.59 24.96 7.94
C LEU A 28 -16.99 24.41 7.63
N GLY A 29 -17.46 23.38 8.35
CA GLY A 29 -18.77 22.77 8.10
C GLY A 29 -18.84 22.02 6.76
N VAL A 30 -17.74 21.42 6.33
CA VAL A 30 -17.63 20.65 5.07
C VAL A 30 -18.55 19.42 5.09
N ASP A 31 -19.05 19.05 3.92
CA ASP A 31 -19.92 17.89 3.73
C ASP A 31 -19.30 16.57 4.24
N ARG A 32 -20.12 15.75 4.91
CA ARG A 32 -19.72 14.47 5.50
C ARG A 32 -19.16 13.50 4.45
N THR A 33 -19.65 13.58 3.21
CA THR A 33 -19.20 12.72 2.11
C THR A 33 -17.77 13.05 1.74
N LEU A 34 -17.43 14.35 1.64
CA LEU A 34 -16.06 14.78 1.32
C LEU A 34 -15.08 14.40 2.43
N TYR A 35 -15.50 14.57 3.69
CA TYR A 35 -14.72 14.10 4.85
C TYR A 35 -14.40 12.61 4.75
N THR A 36 -15.42 11.79 4.46
CA THR A 36 -15.28 10.33 4.42
C THR A 36 -14.44 9.88 3.23
N LEU A 37 -14.57 10.55 2.08
CA LEU A 37 -13.79 10.26 0.88
C LEU A 37 -12.30 10.52 1.10
N VAL A 38 -11.93 11.70 1.61
CA VAL A 38 -10.52 12.07 1.86
C VAL A 38 -9.90 11.16 2.92
N TYR A 39 -10.64 10.85 3.99
CA TYR A 39 -10.18 9.89 4.99
C TYR A 39 -9.93 8.50 4.40
N GLY A 40 -10.86 8.02 3.56
CA GLY A 40 -10.73 6.72 2.89
C GLY A 40 -9.57 6.66 1.90
N GLU A 41 -9.40 7.70 1.08
CA GLU A 41 -8.31 7.83 0.11
C GLU A 41 -6.94 7.76 0.82
N SER A 42 -6.76 8.54 1.88
CA SER A 42 -5.54 8.53 2.68
C SER A 42 -5.23 7.18 3.31
N ASN A 43 -6.23 6.52 3.91
CA ASN A 43 -6.05 5.18 4.47
C ASN A 43 -5.65 4.15 3.40
N LEU A 44 -6.28 4.20 2.23
CA LEU A 44 -5.95 3.30 1.11
C LEU A 44 -4.52 3.57 0.60
N ASN A 45 -4.14 4.83 0.52
CA ASN A 45 -2.82 5.27 0.04
C ASN A 45 -1.69 4.87 1.01
N ASP A 46 -1.90 4.94 2.32
CA ASP A 46 -0.96 4.41 3.31
C ASP A 46 -0.76 2.89 3.17
N ALA A 47 -1.86 2.16 3.01
CA ALA A 47 -1.84 0.71 2.80
C ALA A 47 -1.14 0.29 1.50
N ILE A 48 -1.31 1.04 0.41
CA ILE A 48 -0.66 0.74 -0.89
C ILE A 48 0.81 1.18 -0.87
N GLY A 49 1.14 2.31 -0.25
CA GLY A 49 2.50 2.82 -0.16
C GLY A 49 3.47 1.85 0.51
N ILE A 50 3.04 1.19 1.59
CA ILE A 50 3.84 0.17 2.28
C ILE A 50 4.04 -1.10 1.43
N VAL A 51 3.04 -1.49 0.62
CA VAL A 51 3.16 -2.65 -0.28
C VAL A 51 4.18 -2.35 -1.37
N PHE A 52 4.08 -1.19 -2.03
CA PHE A 52 5.06 -0.78 -3.04
C PHE A 52 6.47 -0.66 -2.48
N TYR A 53 6.64 -0.11 -1.28
CA TYR A 53 7.95 -0.05 -0.62
C TYR A 53 8.57 -1.45 -0.47
N ARG A 54 7.78 -2.43 -0.01
CA ARG A 54 8.25 -3.82 0.15
C ARG A 54 8.59 -4.46 -1.19
N THR A 55 7.79 -4.23 -2.21
CA THR A 55 8.03 -4.75 -3.56
C THR A 55 9.32 -4.18 -4.16
N PHE A 56 9.50 -2.85 -4.15
CA PHE A 56 10.69 -2.22 -4.71
C PHE A 56 11.96 -2.56 -3.94
N ARG A 57 11.87 -2.70 -2.61
CA ARG A 57 12.97 -3.19 -1.80
C ARG A 57 13.33 -4.65 -2.12
N GLY A 58 12.34 -5.52 -2.29
CA GLY A 58 12.56 -6.92 -2.67
C GLY A 58 13.27 -7.05 -4.03
N LEU A 59 12.91 -6.21 -5.00
CA LEU A 59 13.60 -6.14 -6.30
C LEU A 59 15.05 -5.66 -6.18
N TYR A 60 15.32 -4.72 -5.28
CA TYR A 60 16.69 -4.27 -4.99
C TYR A 60 17.53 -5.39 -4.38
N ASP A 61 17.01 -6.05 -3.34
CA ASP A 61 17.71 -7.12 -2.62
C ASP A 61 17.97 -8.35 -3.52
N GLN A 62 17.06 -8.67 -4.46
CA GLN A 62 17.27 -9.75 -5.46
C GLN A 62 18.39 -9.44 -6.47
N SER A 63 18.62 -8.16 -6.79
CA SER A 63 19.69 -7.79 -7.73
C SER A 63 21.10 -8.07 -7.20
N GLU A 64 21.26 -8.21 -5.88
CA GLU A 64 22.55 -8.57 -5.26
C GLU A 64 22.80 -10.10 -5.17
N GLN A 65 21.79 -10.96 -5.36
CA GLN A 65 21.89 -12.42 -5.17
C GLN A 65 22.02 -13.25 -6.47
N THR A 66 22.37 -12.62 -7.60
CA THR A 66 22.48 -13.32 -8.89
C THR A 66 23.74 -14.18 -8.99
N GLU A 67 23.76 -15.36 -8.36
CA GLU A 67 24.71 -16.43 -8.74
C GLU A 67 24.09 -17.83 -8.93
N ILE A 68 22.85 -18.11 -8.50
CA ILE A 68 22.28 -19.46 -8.66
C ILE A 68 20.78 -19.36 -9.02
N ASP A 69 20.42 -19.94 -10.16
CA ASP A 69 19.08 -20.14 -10.73
C ASP A 69 18.45 -18.98 -11.52
N GLN A 70 18.66 -19.03 -12.84
CA GLN A 70 17.92 -18.25 -13.84
C GLN A 70 16.51 -18.84 -14.03
N ASP A 71 15.53 -18.36 -13.27
CA ASP A 71 14.13 -18.41 -13.72
C ASP A 71 13.90 -17.23 -14.68
N ILE A 72 13.31 -17.50 -15.85
CA ILE A 72 13.17 -16.53 -16.97
C ILE A 72 11.88 -15.72 -16.76
N SER A 73 11.67 -15.19 -15.56
CA SER A 73 10.57 -14.29 -15.24
C SER A 73 11.08 -12.85 -15.23
N ASN A 74 10.35 -11.97 -15.88
CA ASN A 74 10.67 -10.54 -15.84
C ASN A 74 10.41 -10.04 -14.40
N PRO A 75 11.40 -9.50 -13.68
CA PRO A 75 11.24 -9.06 -12.28
C PRO A 75 10.11 -8.03 -12.11
N ALA A 76 9.84 -7.22 -13.16
CA ALA A 76 8.72 -6.29 -13.15
C ALA A 76 7.35 -7.00 -13.13
N TRP A 77 7.23 -8.17 -13.77
CA TRP A 77 5.99 -8.93 -13.81
C TRP A 77 5.69 -9.59 -12.47
N GLU A 78 6.72 -10.14 -11.81
CA GLU A 78 6.57 -10.71 -10.46
C GLU A 78 6.16 -9.65 -9.43
N ALA A 79 6.76 -8.47 -9.51
CA ALA A 79 6.39 -7.33 -8.67
C ALA A 79 4.91 -6.93 -8.85
N VAL A 80 4.40 -6.95 -10.09
CA VAL A 80 2.98 -6.67 -10.37
C VAL A 80 2.08 -7.76 -9.80
N LEU A 81 2.45 -9.04 -9.95
CA LEU A 81 1.67 -10.14 -9.40
C LEU A 81 1.62 -10.09 -7.87
N GLN A 82 2.75 -9.88 -7.22
CA GLN A 82 2.83 -9.74 -5.76
C GLN A 82 2.00 -8.55 -5.27
N PHE A 83 2.02 -7.43 -5.99
CA PHE A 83 1.19 -6.26 -5.67
C PHE A 83 -0.31 -6.60 -5.72
N VAL A 84 -0.76 -7.22 -6.81
CA VAL A 84 -2.17 -7.61 -6.98
C VAL A 84 -2.59 -8.62 -5.91
N GLU A 85 -1.73 -9.61 -5.64
CA GLU A 85 -1.97 -10.62 -4.61
C GLU A 85 -2.17 -9.98 -3.24
N VAL A 86 -1.25 -9.13 -2.78
CA VAL A 86 -1.33 -8.51 -1.45
C VAL A 86 -2.50 -7.53 -1.37
N THR A 87 -2.75 -6.76 -2.43
CA THR A 87 -3.87 -5.78 -2.50
C THR A 87 -5.23 -6.46 -2.41
N VAL A 88 -5.38 -7.69 -2.91
CA VAL A 88 -6.64 -8.44 -2.83
C VAL A 88 -6.71 -9.30 -1.56
N ALA A 89 -5.62 -9.97 -1.20
CA ALA A 89 -5.58 -10.87 -0.05
C ALA A 89 -5.76 -10.13 1.28
N ALA A 90 -5.13 -8.97 1.47
CA ALA A 90 -5.20 -8.24 2.75
C ALA A 90 -6.63 -7.77 3.09
N PRO A 91 -7.40 -7.13 2.18
CA PRO A 91 -8.81 -6.82 2.45
C PRO A 91 -9.67 -8.05 2.69
N LEU A 92 -9.45 -9.15 1.94
CA LEU A 92 -10.20 -10.39 2.13
C LEU A 92 -9.98 -10.98 3.53
N ILE A 93 -8.73 -11.06 3.98
CA ILE A 93 -8.40 -11.50 5.35
C ILE A 93 -9.07 -10.58 6.36
N GLY A 94 -9.00 -9.26 6.17
CA GLY A 94 -9.66 -8.28 7.03
C GLY A 94 -11.17 -8.50 7.13
N ILE A 95 -11.85 -8.68 5.99
CA ILE A 95 -13.29 -8.98 5.92
C ILE A 95 -13.61 -10.27 6.67
N ILE A 96 -12.87 -11.35 6.42
CA ILE A 96 -13.10 -12.65 7.07
C ILE A 96 -12.93 -12.51 8.59
N THR A 97 -11.85 -11.87 9.05
CA THR A 97 -11.62 -11.67 10.49
C THR A 97 -12.65 -10.75 11.13
N GLY A 98 -13.11 -9.71 10.43
CA GLY A 98 -14.15 -8.81 10.90
C GLY A 98 -15.51 -9.48 11.01
N LEU A 99 -15.89 -10.29 10.02
CA LEU A 99 -17.10 -11.11 10.06
C LEU A 99 -17.04 -12.16 11.17
N PHE A 100 -15.88 -12.80 11.36
CA PHE A 100 -15.69 -13.74 12.46
C PHE A 100 -15.87 -13.06 13.82
N ALA A 101 -15.25 -11.89 14.01
CA ALA A 101 -15.43 -11.12 15.23
C ALA A 101 -16.91 -10.73 15.45
N ALA A 102 -17.60 -10.27 14.41
CA ALA A 102 -19.03 -9.90 14.47
C ALA A 102 -19.98 -11.09 14.71
N LEU A 103 -19.53 -12.33 14.46
CA LEU A 103 -20.30 -13.53 14.77
C LEU A 103 -20.08 -13.99 16.22
N VAL A 104 -18.87 -13.77 16.75
CA VAL A 104 -18.47 -14.20 18.11
C VAL A 104 -18.97 -13.24 19.19
N PHE A 105 -19.03 -11.94 18.90
CA PHE A 105 -19.45 -10.88 19.83
C PHE A 105 -20.79 -10.27 19.39
#